data_AF-A0A1Y4PCF4-F1
#
_entry.id   AF-A0A1Y4PCF4-F1
#
_cell.length_a   1.000
_cell.length_b   1.000
_cell.length_c   1.000
_cell.angle_alpha   90.00
_cell.angle_beta   90.00
_cell.angle_gamma   90.00
#
_symmetry.space_group_name_H-M   'P 1'
#
loop_
_entity.id
_entity.type
_entity.pdbx_description
1 polymer ?
#
loop_
_entity_poly.entity_id
_entity_poly.type
_entity_poly.pdbx_seq_one_letter_code
_entity_poly.pdbx_strand_id
1 'polypeptide(L)'
;MTKALFKLFILFITCSTAISCSEQDSPELPDNSGNTNQGIASIDQTQINANGGGFIIRVKADGTWQASSSETWCTLSRTSGNGNGSISGYMKANTGAERSVIITITAGKEEAKFTLKQLAGNGSNPVPDPEKPSGYASMLEIPALKGGSMNQFITHTTKRNGKDYPTYSLEYSYKYKHSYWIAYRFDNTTGGNVGRNEAYKPDPELPSQYAAKHNDYTNSGYTRGHLCASSDRQYSKEANQQTFYMSNISPQSGNGFNQSGSAWNTGEDKVQAWGYNISRSTDTLYVVKGGTIGEGMIKGYIKNEIAIPKYFFMAVLFRSGDNYKAIGFYMPHENLKDDPDKKDPKKYLMSIDALEQETGIDFFHNLPDNIENTVEATYNVNDWQW
;
A
#
# COMPACT_ATOMS: atom_id res chain seq x y z
N MET A 1 37.23 17.68 81.19
CA MET A 1 36.80 18.56 80.10
C MET A 1 36.94 17.82 78.78
N THR A 2 35.86 17.15 78.39
CA THR A 2 35.72 16.32 77.19
C THR A 2 35.04 17.14 76.11
N LYS A 3 35.64 17.26 74.91
CA LYS A 3 34.98 17.84 73.74
C LYS A 3 34.82 16.79 72.65
N ALA A 4 33.56 16.68 72.23
CA ALA A 4 33.00 15.72 71.30
C ALA A 4 33.40 15.99 69.84
N LEU A 5 33.50 14.92 69.05
CA LEU A 5 33.48 14.94 67.59
C LEU A 5 32.27 14.13 67.12
N PHE A 6 31.37 14.83 66.45
CA PHE A 6 30.14 14.35 65.83
C PHE A 6 30.49 13.56 64.56
N LYS A 7 30.07 12.30 64.43
CA LYS A 7 30.06 11.58 63.15
C LYS A 7 28.63 11.14 62.84
N LEU A 8 28.09 11.72 61.78
CA LEU A 8 26.77 11.47 61.22
C LEU A 8 26.79 10.16 60.43
N PHE A 9 25.97 9.19 60.83
CA PHE A 9 25.68 7.97 60.08
C PHE A 9 24.65 8.30 58.99
N ILE A 10 25.00 8.10 57.72
CA ILE A 10 24.04 8.11 56.61
C ILE A 10 23.82 6.67 56.16
N LEU A 11 22.59 6.20 56.37
CA LEU A 11 22.05 4.91 55.99
C LEU A 11 21.72 4.93 54.48
N PHE A 12 22.46 4.17 53.67
CA PHE A 12 22.10 3.93 52.27
C PHE A 12 21.01 2.86 52.20
N ILE A 13 19.78 3.29 51.96
CA ILE A 13 18.66 2.42 51.55
C ILE A 13 18.86 2.15 50.05
N THR A 14 19.30 0.94 49.71
CA THR A 14 19.27 0.42 48.34
C THR A 14 17.81 0.18 47.96
N CYS A 15 17.22 1.16 47.27
CA CYS A 15 15.93 1.02 46.62
C CYS A 15 16.14 0.18 45.36
N SER A 16 15.86 -1.13 45.46
CA SER A 16 15.77 -2.02 44.30
C SER A 16 14.55 -1.63 43.47
N THR A 17 14.74 -0.76 42.49
CA THR A 17 13.76 -0.55 41.43
C THR A 17 13.75 -1.80 40.56
N ALA A 18 12.82 -2.71 40.83
CA ALA A 18 12.39 -3.69 39.87
C ALA A 18 11.75 -2.92 38.70
N ILE A 19 12.53 -2.65 37.66
CA ILE A 19 12.00 -2.28 36.35
C ILE A 19 11.41 -3.57 35.80
N SER A 20 10.12 -3.78 36.06
CA SER A 20 9.30 -4.68 35.26
C SER A 20 9.27 -4.06 33.87
N CYS A 21 10.18 -4.50 32.99
CA CYS A 21 10.04 -4.25 31.56
C CYS A 21 8.71 -4.89 31.16
N SER A 22 7.66 -4.09 30.99
CA SER A 22 6.47 -4.54 30.32
C SER A 22 6.88 -4.96 28.92
N GLU A 23 6.71 -6.25 28.61
CA GLU A 23 6.80 -6.76 27.25
C GLU A 23 6.03 -5.82 26.34
N GLN A 24 6.74 -5.14 25.44
CA GLN A 24 6.10 -4.34 24.43
C GLN A 24 5.57 -5.34 23.40
N ASP A 25 4.38 -5.88 23.68
CA ASP A 25 3.73 -6.91 22.88
C ASP A 25 3.58 -6.41 21.45
N SER A 26 4.37 -7.00 20.54
CA SER A 26 3.97 -7.03 19.14
C SER A 26 2.68 -7.83 19.08
N PRO A 27 1.60 -7.32 18.45
CA PRO A 27 0.36 -8.05 18.37
C PRO A 27 0.64 -9.44 17.78
N GLU A 28 0.19 -10.49 18.46
CA GLU A 28 0.28 -11.85 17.94
C GLU A 28 -0.43 -11.91 16.58
N LEU A 29 0.07 -12.75 15.68
CA LEU A 29 -0.62 -12.98 14.41
C LEU A 29 -1.99 -13.62 14.73
N PRO A 30 -3.08 -13.15 14.12
CA PRO A 30 -4.41 -13.73 14.35
C PRO A 30 -4.38 -15.21 13.98
N ASP A 31 -4.85 -16.08 14.88
CA ASP A 31 -4.77 -17.54 14.75
C ASP A 31 -5.37 -18.00 13.41
N ASN A 32 -4.51 -18.45 12.51
CA ASN A 32 -4.87 -18.96 11.18
C ASN A 32 -4.10 -20.28 10.98
N SER A 33 -4.69 -21.21 10.21
CA SER A 33 -4.12 -22.55 10.03
C SER A 33 -2.77 -22.61 9.29
N GLY A 34 -2.31 -21.50 8.71
CA GLY A 34 -1.02 -21.35 8.03
C GLY A 34 0.04 -20.61 8.84
N ASN A 35 -0.34 -19.98 9.96
CA ASN A 35 0.59 -19.31 10.85
C ASN A 35 1.44 -20.34 11.59
N THR A 36 2.73 -20.05 11.71
CA THR A 36 3.59 -20.85 12.57
C THR A 36 4.38 -19.93 13.49
N ASN A 37 4.45 -20.31 14.76
CA ASN A 37 5.19 -19.61 15.80
C ASN A 37 6.36 -20.51 16.24
N GLN A 38 7.55 -19.93 16.35
CA GLN A 38 8.76 -20.60 16.81
C GLN A 38 9.49 -19.77 17.87
N GLY A 39 8.72 -19.23 18.83
CA GLY A 39 9.25 -18.53 20.01
C GLY A 39 9.69 -17.12 19.69
N ILE A 40 10.87 -16.97 19.06
CA ILE A 40 11.45 -15.66 18.73
C ILE A 40 10.91 -15.04 17.45
N ALA A 41 10.13 -15.80 16.68
CA ALA A 41 9.50 -15.29 15.49
C ALA A 41 8.22 -16.05 15.18
N SER A 42 7.34 -15.39 14.43
CA SER A 42 6.16 -15.99 13.81
C SER A 42 6.06 -15.56 12.35
N ILE A 43 5.43 -16.40 11.55
CA ILE A 43 5.17 -16.12 10.13
C ILE A 43 3.68 -16.25 9.83
N ASP A 44 3.18 -15.43 8.92
CA ASP A 44 1.76 -15.34 8.57
C ASP A 44 1.27 -16.43 7.60
N GLN A 45 2.20 -17.13 6.93
CA GLN A 45 1.91 -18.26 6.05
C GLN A 45 3.16 -19.10 5.76
N THR A 46 2.94 -20.37 5.42
CA THR A 46 4.01 -21.34 5.10
C THR A 46 3.87 -21.95 3.70
N GLN A 47 2.86 -21.55 2.94
CA GLN A 47 2.68 -21.98 1.56
C GLN A 47 2.37 -20.77 0.67
N ILE A 48 3.17 -20.61 -0.39
CA ILE A 48 3.01 -19.58 -1.41
C ILE A 48 2.59 -20.25 -2.73
N ASN A 49 1.74 -19.58 -3.49
CA ASN A 49 1.32 -20.08 -4.79
C ASN A 49 2.46 -20.03 -5.81
N ALA A 50 2.26 -20.73 -6.93
CA ALA A 50 3.21 -20.75 -8.03
C ALA A 50 3.56 -19.34 -8.56
N ASN A 51 2.66 -18.36 -8.45
CA ASN A 51 2.87 -17.02 -9.02
C ASN A 51 3.83 -16.15 -8.21
N GLY A 52 4.29 -16.66 -7.07
CA GLY A 52 4.99 -15.84 -6.09
C GLY A 52 4.01 -15.16 -5.16
N GLY A 53 4.55 -14.34 -4.28
CA GLY A 53 3.78 -13.71 -3.22
C GLY A 53 4.65 -13.25 -2.06
N GLY A 54 4.07 -12.37 -1.25
CA GLY A 54 4.70 -11.86 -0.04
C GLY A 54 4.31 -12.66 1.19
N PHE A 55 5.15 -12.61 2.22
CA PHE A 55 4.86 -13.12 3.57
C PHE A 55 5.43 -12.14 4.60
N ILE A 56 4.93 -12.19 5.82
CA ILE A 56 5.36 -11.34 6.94
C ILE A 56 5.89 -12.21 8.07
N ILE A 57 7.09 -11.87 8.53
CA ILE A 57 7.70 -12.44 9.74
C ILE A 57 7.69 -11.37 10.83
N ARG A 58 7.15 -11.71 11.99
CA ARG A 58 7.24 -10.89 13.21
C ARG A 58 8.26 -11.51 14.13
N VAL A 59 9.28 -10.76 14.52
CA VAL A 59 10.37 -11.14 15.41
C VAL A 59 10.11 -10.57 16.80
N LYS A 60 10.22 -11.40 17.84
CA LYS A 60 10.22 -11.03 19.26
C LYS A 60 11.60 -11.36 19.82
N ALA A 61 12.39 -10.33 20.14
CA ALA A 61 13.77 -10.52 20.59
C ALA A 61 14.22 -9.36 21.49
N ASP A 62 14.86 -9.69 22.61
CA ASP A 62 15.49 -8.73 23.52
C ASP A 62 16.94 -8.44 23.11
N GLY A 63 17.12 -7.97 21.87
CA GLY A 63 18.43 -7.61 21.33
C GLY A 63 18.51 -7.68 19.81
N THR A 64 19.73 -7.74 19.29
CA THR A 64 19.97 -7.82 17.84
C THR A 64 19.61 -9.19 17.29
N TRP A 65 19.00 -9.20 16.11
CA TRP A 65 18.69 -10.42 15.37
C TRP A 65 19.15 -10.32 13.92
N GLN A 66 19.36 -11.47 13.30
CA GLN A 66 19.65 -11.63 11.87
C GLN A 66 18.54 -12.45 11.20
N ALA A 67 18.35 -12.23 9.91
CA ALA A 67 17.41 -12.95 9.07
C ALA A 67 18.07 -13.34 7.75
N SER A 68 17.86 -14.58 7.30
CA SER A 68 18.39 -15.07 6.03
C SER A 68 17.38 -15.92 5.29
N SER A 69 17.51 -15.93 3.95
CA SER A 69 16.82 -16.85 3.05
C SER A 69 17.83 -17.88 2.56
N SER A 70 17.46 -19.16 2.53
CA SER A 70 18.31 -20.20 1.93
C SER A 70 18.40 -20.11 0.40
N GLU A 71 17.52 -19.32 -0.22
CA GLU A 71 17.32 -19.28 -1.67
C GLU A 71 17.31 -17.86 -2.22
N THR A 72 17.87 -17.67 -3.41
CA THR A 72 18.00 -16.34 -4.05
C THR A 72 16.71 -15.85 -4.70
N TRP A 73 15.77 -16.75 -5.00
CA TRP A 73 14.44 -16.42 -5.53
C TRP A 73 13.45 -15.97 -4.45
N CYS A 74 13.87 -16.00 -3.18
CA CYS A 74 13.11 -15.49 -2.05
C CYS A 74 13.91 -14.39 -1.35
N THR A 75 13.40 -13.16 -1.34
CA THR A 75 14.08 -11.98 -0.81
C THR A 75 13.44 -11.49 0.49
N LEU A 76 14.23 -10.93 1.39
CA LEU A 76 13.77 -10.29 2.63
C LEU A 76 14.01 -8.78 2.55
N SER A 77 13.07 -7.96 3.05
CA SER A 77 13.21 -6.50 3.06
C SER A 77 14.36 -6.00 3.94
N ARG A 78 14.79 -6.81 4.92
CA ARG A 78 16.01 -6.61 5.70
C ARG A 78 16.51 -7.94 6.27
N THR A 79 17.81 -8.00 6.52
CA THR A 79 18.52 -9.20 7.03
C THR A 79 19.00 -9.06 8.47
N SER A 80 18.66 -7.95 9.14
CA SER A 80 18.99 -7.73 10.55
C SER A 80 18.11 -6.67 11.19
N GLY A 81 18.03 -6.67 12.52
CA GLY A 81 17.38 -5.63 13.32
C GLY A 81 17.72 -5.74 14.80
N ASN A 82 17.04 -4.96 15.63
CA ASN A 82 17.21 -4.94 17.09
C ASN A 82 15.85 -4.75 17.76
N GLY A 83 15.59 -5.48 18.84
CA GLY A 83 14.30 -5.50 19.50
C GLY A 83 13.24 -6.24 18.68
N ASN A 84 11.99 -6.10 19.09
CA ASN A 84 10.85 -6.60 18.33
C ASN A 84 10.75 -5.91 16.96
N GLY A 85 10.29 -6.61 15.93
CA GLY A 85 10.16 -6.02 14.60
C GLY A 85 9.47 -6.90 13.58
N SER A 86 9.14 -6.31 12.43
CA SER A 86 8.56 -7.02 11.28
C SER A 86 9.54 -7.07 10.11
N ILE A 87 9.50 -8.16 9.33
CA ILE A 87 10.24 -8.36 8.09
C ILE A 87 9.24 -8.84 7.05
N SER A 88 9.15 -8.15 5.93
CA SER A 88 8.46 -8.68 4.75
C SER A 88 9.41 -9.53 3.91
N GLY A 89 8.95 -10.69 3.48
CA GLY A 89 9.60 -11.51 2.48
C GLY A 89 8.77 -11.60 1.20
N TYR A 90 9.43 -11.91 0.08
CA TYR A 90 8.79 -12.06 -1.22
C TYR A 90 9.43 -13.22 -1.99
N MET A 91 8.59 -14.10 -2.54
CA MET A 91 9.01 -15.15 -3.47
C MET A 91 8.69 -14.76 -4.90
N LYS A 92 9.67 -14.88 -5.80
CA LYS A 92 9.44 -14.78 -7.24
C LYS A 92 8.52 -15.90 -7.73
N ALA A 93 7.85 -15.68 -8.86
CA ALA A 93 7.10 -16.73 -9.53
C ALA A 93 7.94 -18.00 -9.76
N ASN A 94 7.29 -19.14 -9.60
CA ASN A 94 7.79 -20.47 -9.84
C ASN A 94 7.14 -21.03 -11.11
N THR A 95 7.94 -21.15 -12.17
CA THR A 95 7.51 -21.76 -13.45
C THR A 95 7.87 -23.24 -13.54
N GLY A 96 8.59 -23.77 -12.54
CA GLY A 96 9.07 -25.14 -12.51
C GLY A 96 8.29 -26.03 -11.55
N ALA A 97 8.92 -27.14 -11.17
CA ALA A 97 8.40 -28.01 -10.13
C ALA A 97 8.25 -27.26 -8.80
N GLU A 98 7.43 -27.82 -7.90
CA GLU A 98 7.31 -27.35 -6.53
C GLU A 98 8.70 -27.18 -5.90
N ARG A 99 8.90 -26.09 -5.18
CA ARG A 99 10.17 -25.74 -4.54
C ARG A 99 9.93 -25.20 -3.14
N SER A 100 10.97 -25.17 -2.32
CA SER A 100 10.87 -24.70 -0.94
C SER A 100 12.05 -23.82 -0.58
N VAL A 101 11.83 -22.89 0.35
CA VAL A 101 12.87 -22.04 0.94
C VAL A 101 12.77 -22.10 2.45
N ILE A 102 13.92 -21.98 3.11
CA ILE A 102 14.00 -21.85 4.55
C ILE A 102 14.34 -20.40 4.88
N ILE A 103 13.48 -19.75 5.66
CA ILE A 103 13.80 -18.48 6.29
C ILE A 103 14.27 -18.73 7.70
N THR A 104 15.47 -18.26 8.03
CA THR A 104 16.07 -18.40 9.35
C THR A 104 16.14 -17.05 10.04
N ILE A 105 15.62 -16.97 11.26
CA ILE A 105 15.79 -15.84 12.18
C ILE A 105 16.67 -16.30 13.33
N THR A 106 17.70 -15.53 13.66
CA THR A 106 18.61 -15.83 14.77
C THR A 106 18.70 -14.63 15.70
N ALA A 107 18.43 -14.85 16.99
CA ALA A 107 18.54 -13.86 18.05
C ALA A 107 19.36 -14.44 19.22
N GLY A 108 20.60 -13.99 19.38
CA GLY A 108 21.52 -14.57 20.37
C GLY A 108 21.79 -16.06 20.10
N LYS A 109 21.32 -16.93 21.00
CA LYS A 109 21.42 -18.41 20.88
C LYS A 109 20.15 -19.06 20.35
N GLU A 110 19.07 -18.30 20.21
CA GLU A 110 17.76 -18.80 19.78
C GLU A 110 17.64 -18.68 18.25
N GLU A 111 16.93 -19.63 17.66
CA GLU A 111 16.75 -19.72 16.21
C GLU A 111 15.31 -20.13 15.89
N ALA A 112 14.71 -19.46 14.91
CA ALA A 112 13.43 -19.82 14.31
C ALA A 112 13.63 -20.09 12.81
N LYS A 113 13.11 -21.22 12.33
CA LYS A 113 13.24 -21.69 10.94
C LYS A 113 11.87 -21.96 10.33
N PHE A 114 11.49 -21.13 9.38
CA PHE A 114 10.26 -21.31 8.62
C PHE A 114 10.57 -21.96 7.30
N THR A 115 10.01 -23.16 7.07
CA THR A 115 10.03 -23.77 5.74
C THR A 115 8.79 -23.29 5.00
N LEU A 116 9.00 -22.55 3.92
CA LEU A 116 7.93 -22.11 3.06
C LEU A 116 7.96 -22.91 1.77
N LYS A 117 6.82 -23.53 1.44
CA LYS A 117 6.61 -24.28 0.21
C LYS A 117 6.03 -23.36 -0.86
N GLN A 118 6.58 -23.40 -2.06
CA GLN A 118 6.02 -22.75 -3.23
C GLN A 118 5.52 -23.80 -4.22
N LEU A 119 4.22 -23.77 -4.52
CA LEU A 119 3.57 -24.72 -5.42
C LEU A 119 4.19 -24.71 -6.82
N ALA A 120 4.06 -25.82 -7.55
CA ALA A 120 4.55 -25.96 -8.92
C ALA A 120 3.83 -25.02 -9.89
N GLY A 121 4.56 -24.47 -10.86
CA GLY A 121 4.00 -23.67 -11.95
C GLY A 121 3.38 -24.54 -13.04
N ASN A 122 2.20 -24.16 -13.53
CA ASN A 122 1.49 -24.90 -14.59
C ASN A 122 1.99 -24.55 -16.01
N GLY A 123 3.13 -23.88 -16.15
CA GLY A 123 3.64 -23.40 -17.45
C GLY A 123 2.83 -22.25 -18.07
N SER A 124 1.85 -21.71 -17.36
CA SER A 124 0.98 -20.59 -17.77
C SER A 124 0.67 -19.74 -16.54
N ASN A 125 0.84 -18.40 -16.65
CA ASN A 125 0.46 -17.45 -15.59
C ASN A 125 -1.02 -17.65 -15.21
N PRO A 126 -1.34 -18.07 -13.97
CA PRO A 126 -2.70 -18.22 -13.46
C PRO A 126 -3.41 -16.87 -13.33
N VAL A 127 -4.65 -16.84 -13.83
CA VAL A 127 -5.64 -15.78 -13.61
C VAL A 127 -5.91 -15.64 -12.10
N PRO A 128 -5.83 -14.43 -11.50
CA PRO A 128 -6.11 -14.24 -10.08
C PRO A 128 -7.55 -14.57 -9.70
N ASP A 129 -7.72 -15.24 -8.55
CA ASP A 129 -9.03 -15.45 -7.91
C ASP A 129 -9.54 -14.11 -7.34
N PRO A 130 -10.70 -13.59 -7.79
CA PRO A 130 -11.24 -12.31 -7.34
C PRO A 130 -11.80 -12.32 -5.90
N GLU A 131 -12.01 -13.49 -5.29
CA GLU A 131 -12.48 -13.63 -3.91
C GLU A 131 -11.36 -14.01 -2.92
N LYS A 132 -10.28 -14.66 -3.36
CA LYS A 132 -9.08 -14.96 -2.56
C LYS A 132 -7.80 -15.14 -3.41
N PRO A 133 -7.15 -14.05 -3.86
CA PRO A 133 -5.84 -14.16 -4.48
C PRO A 133 -4.77 -14.40 -3.39
N SER A 134 -3.56 -14.82 -3.75
CA SER A 134 -2.39 -15.23 -2.93
C SER A 134 -1.86 -14.21 -1.89
N GLY A 135 -2.73 -13.45 -1.24
CA GLY A 135 -2.46 -12.16 -0.63
C GLY A 135 -2.94 -11.00 -1.51
N TYR A 136 -3.19 -9.84 -0.91
CA TYR A 136 -3.77 -8.68 -1.60
C TYR A 136 -2.94 -8.20 -2.80
N ALA A 137 -1.63 -8.43 -2.80
CA ALA A 137 -0.72 -8.04 -3.88
C ALA A 137 -0.99 -8.72 -5.24
N SER A 138 -1.80 -9.78 -5.26
CA SER A 138 -2.18 -10.48 -6.51
C SER A 138 -3.58 -10.12 -7.01
N MET A 139 -4.22 -9.12 -6.41
CA MET A 139 -5.46 -8.57 -6.96
C MET A 139 -5.18 -7.84 -8.28
N LEU A 140 -6.13 -7.87 -9.21
CA LEU A 140 -5.96 -7.30 -10.56
C LEU A 140 -5.62 -5.82 -10.57
N GLU A 141 -6.15 -5.03 -9.62
CA GLU A 141 -5.82 -3.61 -9.50
C GLU A 141 -4.40 -3.32 -9.02
N ILE A 142 -3.65 -4.32 -8.51
CA ILE A 142 -2.35 -4.05 -7.91
C ILE A 142 -1.27 -3.98 -8.99
N PRO A 143 -0.57 -2.84 -9.13
CA PRO A 143 0.60 -2.74 -10.00
C PRO A 143 1.76 -3.59 -9.49
N ALA A 144 2.72 -3.86 -10.37
CA ALA A 144 3.92 -4.59 -9.99
C ALA A 144 4.65 -3.82 -8.87
N LEU A 145 4.89 -4.52 -7.76
CA LEU A 145 5.51 -3.88 -6.59
C LEU A 145 6.94 -3.47 -6.93
N LYS A 146 7.29 -2.22 -6.63
CA LYS A 146 8.64 -1.70 -6.78
C LYS A 146 9.63 -2.45 -5.87
N GLY A 147 9.17 -2.85 -4.69
CA GLY A 147 9.95 -3.62 -3.73
C GLY A 147 11.10 -2.82 -3.12
N GLY A 148 11.94 -3.48 -2.30
CA GLY A 148 13.06 -2.86 -1.60
C GLY A 148 12.70 -2.30 -0.21
N SER A 149 13.73 -2.08 0.61
CA SER A 149 13.58 -1.78 2.05
C SER A 149 12.98 -0.42 2.38
N MET A 150 12.94 0.50 1.40
CA MET A 150 12.39 1.85 1.55
C MET A 150 10.98 1.99 0.99
N ASN A 151 10.37 0.88 0.58
CA ASN A 151 9.01 0.84 0.04
C ASN A 151 8.18 -0.19 0.83
N GLN A 152 6.93 0.16 1.15
CA GLN A 152 6.03 -0.69 1.92
C GLN A 152 4.69 -0.83 1.20
N PHE A 153 4.29 -2.07 0.92
CA PHE A 153 2.95 -2.39 0.45
C PHE A 153 2.00 -2.53 1.64
N ILE A 154 0.86 -1.85 1.59
CA ILE A 154 -0.19 -1.87 2.63
C ILE A 154 -1.54 -2.08 1.96
N THR A 155 -2.38 -2.93 2.55
CA THR A 155 -3.81 -3.02 2.21
C THR A 155 -4.62 -2.70 3.45
N HIS A 156 -5.43 -1.65 3.36
CA HIS A 156 -6.43 -1.32 4.38
C HIS A 156 -7.70 -2.10 4.09
N THR A 157 -8.23 -2.79 5.10
CA THR A 157 -9.40 -3.66 4.95
C THR A 157 -10.51 -3.24 5.89
N THR A 158 -11.73 -3.57 5.53
CA THR A 158 -12.90 -3.54 6.42
C THR A 158 -13.47 -4.94 6.56
N LYS A 159 -14.28 -5.18 7.59
CA LYS A 159 -15.02 -6.44 7.69
C LYS A 159 -16.33 -6.36 6.94
N ARG A 160 -16.59 -7.36 6.11
CA ARG A 160 -17.85 -7.56 5.42
C ARG A 160 -18.30 -9.00 5.52
N ASN A 161 -19.47 -9.21 6.12
CA ASN A 161 -19.99 -10.55 6.43
C ASN A 161 -18.96 -11.43 7.17
N GLY A 162 -18.20 -10.83 8.09
CA GLY A 162 -17.15 -11.50 8.86
C GLY A 162 -15.84 -11.78 8.09
N LYS A 163 -15.75 -11.44 6.80
CA LYS A 163 -14.53 -11.58 5.98
C LYS A 163 -13.85 -10.23 5.77
N ASP A 164 -12.53 -10.24 5.60
CA ASP A 164 -11.83 -9.03 5.16
C ASP A 164 -12.24 -8.65 3.73
N TYR A 165 -12.46 -7.36 3.53
CA TYR A 165 -12.78 -6.76 2.25
C TYR A 165 -11.85 -5.56 2.04
N PRO A 166 -11.02 -5.57 0.99
CA PRO A 166 -10.09 -4.48 0.69
C PRO A 166 -10.82 -3.15 0.49
N THR A 167 -10.45 -2.15 1.28
CA THR A 167 -10.88 -0.78 1.04
C THR A 167 -10.03 -0.19 -0.07
N TYR A 168 -8.72 -0.18 0.10
CA TYR A 168 -7.73 0.15 -0.92
C TYR A 168 -6.37 -0.40 -0.51
N SER A 169 -5.48 -0.52 -1.48
CA SER A 169 -4.08 -0.89 -1.32
C SER A 169 -3.17 0.24 -1.77
N LEU A 170 -1.91 0.24 -1.33
CA LEU A 170 -0.92 1.24 -1.69
C LEU A 170 0.50 0.69 -1.62
N GLU A 171 1.40 1.26 -2.40
CA GLU A 171 2.84 1.14 -2.18
C GLU A 171 3.42 2.49 -1.77
N TYR A 172 3.88 2.56 -0.52
CA TYR A 172 4.39 3.78 0.10
C TYR A 172 5.90 3.89 -0.04
N SER A 173 6.41 5.05 -0.44
CA SER A 173 7.83 5.35 -0.38
C SER A 173 8.18 6.09 0.91
N TYR A 174 9.02 5.49 1.75
CA TYR A 174 9.61 6.17 2.90
C TYR A 174 10.52 7.33 2.51
N LYS A 175 11.18 7.23 1.34
CA LYS A 175 12.06 8.28 0.81
C LYS A 175 11.29 9.56 0.50
N TYR A 176 10.12 9.43 -0.13
CA TYR A 176 9.31 10.57 -0.57
C TYR A 176 8.17 10.91 0.40
N LYS A 177 8.00 10.10 1.45
CA LYS A 177 6.87 10.12 2.38
C LYS A 177 5.53 10.27 1.65
N HIS A 178 5.37 9.50 0.59
CA HIS A 178 4.27 9.56 -0.36
C HIS A 178 4.04 8.19 -1.00
N SER A 179 2.80 7.87 -1.34
CA SER A 179 2.45 6.65 -2.09
C SER A 179 2.85 6.77 -3.56
N TYR A 180 3.49 5.75 -4.13
CA TYR A 180 3.66 5.67 -5.58
C TYR A 180 2.28 5.60 -6.26
N TRP A 181 1.40 4.78 -5.70
CA TRP A 181 0.05 4.56 -6.17
C TRP A 181 -0.85 4.10 -5.03
N ILE A 182 -2.15 4.31 -5.21
CA ILE A 182 -3.25 3.75 -4.43
C ILE A 182 -4.13 2.98 -5.40
N ALA A 183 -4.40 1.72 -5.11
CA ALA A 183 -5.17 0.81 -5.95
C ALA A 183 -6.46 0.39 -5.24
N TYR A 184 -7.58 0.44 -5.97
CA TYR A 184 -8.89 0.24 -5.40
C TYR A 184 -9.90 -0.13 -6.50
N ARG A 185 -10.96 -0.84 -6.15
CA ARG A 185 -11.99 -1.25 -7.14
C ARG A 185 -13.38 -0.72 -6.83
N PHE A 186 -14.22 -0.67 -7.86
CA PHE A 186 -15.67 -0.60 -7.76
C PHE A 186 -16.27 -1.89 -8.30
N ASP A 187 -17.24 -2.40 -7.56
CA ASP A 187 -18.12 -3.48 -7.96
C ASP A 187 -19.57 -3.13 -7.54
N ASN A 188 -20.52 -4.01 -7.81
CA ASN A 188 -21.94 -3.81 -7.48
C ASN A 188 -22.25 -3.74 -5.97
N THR A 189 -21.22 -3.70 -5.14
CA THR A 189 -21.31 -3.67 -3.68
C THR A 189 -20.49 -2.58 -3.00
N THR A 190 -19.69 -1.84 -3.76
CA THR A 190 -18.92 -0.68 -3.28
C THR A 190 -19.75 0.61 -3.13
N GLY A 191 -21.01 0.58 -3.56
CA GLY A 191 -21.98 1.66 -3.38
C GLY A 191 -22.31 1.96 -1.92
N GLY A 192 -22.75 3.20 -1.63
CA GLY A 192 -23.27 3.57 -0.32
C GLY A 192 -23.39 5.08 -0.12
N ASN A 193 -23.75 5.50 1.10
CA ASN A 193 -24.02 6.91 1.44
C ASN A 193 -23.68 7.26 2.90
N VAL A 194 -22.68 6.60 3.50
CA VAL A 194 -22.31 6.81 4.92
C VAL A 194 -21.82 8.23 5.24
N GLY A 195 -21.55 9.05 4.22
CA GLY A 195 -21.10 10.42 4.38
C GLY A 195 -19.61 10.52 4.69
N ARG A 196 -19.13 11.77 4.70
CA ARG A 196 -17.71 12.10 4.86
C ARG A 196 -17.33 12.23 6.34
N ASN A 197 -16.25 11.57 6.78
CA ASN A 197 -15.84 11.55 8.19
C ASN A 197 -14.76 12.58 8.61
N GLU A 198 -14.07 13.23 7.66
CA GLU A 198 -13.07 14.30 7.86
C GLU A 198 -11.96 14.07 8.92
N ALA A 199 -11.68 12.82 9.26
CA ALA A 199 -10.79 12.45 10.36
C ALA A 199 -9.35 12.17 9.89
N TYR A 200 -8.66 13.20 9.37
CA TYR A 200 -7.27 13.07 8.92
C TYR A 200 -6.34 12.59 10.04
N LYS A 201 -5.65 11.47 9.82
CA LYS A 201 -4.71 10.91 10.80
C LYS A 201 -3.54 10.20 10.11
N PRO A 202 -2.36 10.13 10.76
CA PRO A 202 -1.27 9.29 10.29
C PRO A 202 -1.75 7.86 10.02
N ASP A 203 -1.19 7.22 9.00
CA ASP A 203 -1.49 5.82 8.72
C ASP A 203 -0.91 4.94 9.85
N PRO A 204 -1.73 4.11 10.53
CA PRO A 204 -1.27 3.28 11.63
C PRO A 204 -0.28 2.18 11.21
N GLU A 205 -0.23 1.82 9.92
CA GLU A 205 0.66 0.78 9.39
C GLU A 205 2.07 1.33 9.02
N LEU A 206 2.27 2.64 9.12
CA LEU A 206 3.55 3.29 8.82
C LEU A 206 4.33 3.63 10.11
N PRO A 207 5.66 3.42 10.13
CA PRO A 207 6.50 3.95 11.20
C PRO A 207 6.36 5.48 11.30
N SER A 208 6.26 5.98 12.53
CA SER A 208 5.92 7.39 12.81
C SER A 208 6.89 8.43 12.19
N GLN A 209 8.15 8.05 11.95
CA GLN A 209 9.15 8.89 11.29
C GLN A 209 8.92 9.07 9.78
N TYR A 210 8.20 8.14 9.15
CA TYR A 210 7.86 8.18 7.73
C TYR A 210 6.42 8.62 7.49
N ALA A 211 5.55 8.51 8.50
CA ALA A 211 4.15 8.87 8.38
C ALA A 211 3.95 10.40 8.29
N ALA A 212 3.26 10.84 7.23
CA ALA A 212 2.78 12.21 7.12
C ALA A 212 1.71 12.53 8.18
N LYS A 213 1.66 13.79 8.61
CA LYS A 213 0.70 14.29 9.62
C LYS A 213 -0.17 15.38 9.04
N HIS A 214 -1.35 15.57 9.61
CA HIS A 214 -2.27 16.64 9.21
C HIS A 214 -1.57 18.02 9.14
N ASN A 215 -0.75 18.35 10.13
CA ASN A 215 -0.08 19.66 10.24
C ASN A 215 1.03 19.90 9.22
N ASP A 216 1.55 18.85 8.57
CA ASP A 216 2.60 18.99 7.55
C ASP A 216 2.08 19.77 6.32
N TYR A 217 0.77 19.68 6.07
CA TYR A 217 0.09 20.39 4.98
C TYR A 217 -0.32 21.82 5.33
N THR A 218 -0.37 22.17 6.63
CA THR A 218 -0.80 23.50 7.08
C THR A 218 0.21 24.56 6.64
N ASN A 219 -0.28 25.60 5.96
CA ASN A 219 0.52 26.68 5.36
C ASN A 219 1.58 26.19 4.36
N SER A 220 1.35 25.05 3.71
CA SER A 220 2.25 24.52 2.68
C SER A 220 2.00 25.11 1.28
N GLY A 221 0.85 25.77 1.07
CA GLY A 221 0.36 26.16 -0.26
C GLY A 221 -0.39 25.04 -1.00
N TYR A 222 -0.44 23.82 -0.43
CA TYR A 222 -1.12 22.67 -1.01
C TYR A 222 -2.29 22.20 -0.13
N THR A 223 -3.29 21.63 -0.79
CA THR A 223 -4.42 20.95 -0.15
C THR A 223 -4.06 19.52 0.23
N ARG A 224 -4.91 18.89 1.05
CA ARG A 224 -4.87 17.46 1.37
C ARG A 224 -5.67 16.68 0.31
N GLY A 225 -5.09 16.55 -0.87
CA GLY A 225 -5.71 15.87 -2.01
C GLY A 225 -5.79 14.37 -1.78
N HIS A 226 -6.96 13.77 -1.97
CA HIS A 226 -7.11 12.32 -1.84
C HIS A 226 -6.64 11.62 -3.12
N LEU A 227 -6.07 10.41 -2.97
CA LEU A 227 -5.84 9.51 -4.11
C LEU A 227 -7.03 8.54 -4.28
N CYS A 228 -7.44 7.84 -3.22
CA CYS A 228 -8.77 7.23 -3.11
C CYS A 228 -9.71 8.22 -2.44
N ALA A 229 -10.73 8.72 -3.14
CA ALA A 229 -11.59 9.76 -2.59
C ALA A 229 -12.48 9.21 -1.46
N SER A 230 -12.84 10.07 -0.50
CA SER A 230 -13.88 9.74 0.48
C SER A 230 -15.17 9.30 -0.21
N SER A 231 -15.56 9.98 -1.29
CA SER A 231 -16.74 9.63 -2.08
C SER A 231 -16.59 8.34 -2.86
N ASP A 232 -15.40 7.73 -2.98
CA ASP A 232 -15.23 6.40 -3.59
C ASP A 232 -15.46 5.26 -2.59
N ARG A 233 -15.50 5.56 -1.29
CA ARG A 233 -15.62 4.58 -0.19
C ARG A 233 -16.78 4.94 0.73
N GLN A 234 -17.99 4.69 0.25
CA GLN A 234 -19.23 5.02 0.93
C GLN A 234 -20.02 3.80 1.46
N TYR A 235 -19.55 2.57 1.21
CA TYR A 235 -20.24 1.34 1.62
C TYR A 235 -20.15 1.05 3.13
N SER A 236 -19.17 1.60 3.84
CA SER A 236 -19.08 1.52 5.30
C SER A 236 -18.39 2.74 5.89
N LYS A 237 -18.76 3.12 7.12
CA LYS A 237 -18.14 4.23 7.84
C LYS A 237 -16.65 4.00 8.04
N GLU A 238 -16.27 2.76 8.35
CA GLU A 238 -14.87 2.36 8.54
C GLU A 238 -14.07 2.54 7.25
N ALA A 239 -14.59 2.08 6.10
CA ALA A 239 -13.96 2.25 4.80
C ALA A 239 -13.77 3.72 4.44
N ASN A 240 -14.78 4.54 4.72
CA ASN A 240 -14.69 5.99 4.53
C ASN A 240 -13.61 6.61 5.42
N GLN A 241 -13.54 6.23 6.69
CA GLN A 241 -12.54 6.76 7.62
C GLN A 241 -11.12 6.40 7.19
N GLN A 242 -10.91 5.23 6.57
CA GLN A 242 -9.61 4.84 6.06
C GLN A 242 -9.11 5.77 4.95
N THR A 243 -9.99 6.37 4.12
CA THR A 243 -9.54 7.32 3.08
C THR A 243 -8.90 8.59 3.64
N PHE A 244 -9.04 8.85 4.94
CA PHE A 244 -8.43 9.98 5.63
C PHE A 244 -7.04 9.65 6.23
N TYR A 245 -6.50 8.45 6.00
CA TYR A 245 -5.10 8.17 6.32
C TYR A 245 -4.18 9.02 5.47
N MET A 246 -3.17 9.64 6.09
CA MET A 246 -2.25 10.55 5.41
C MET A 246 -1.38 9.86 4.33
N SER A 247 -1.29 8.53 4.31
CA SER A 247 -0.70 7.74 3.21
C SER A 247 -1.51 7.82 1.91
N ASN A 248 -2.82 8.08 2.00
CA ASN A 248 -3.73 8.30 0.88
C ASN A 248 -3.81 9.78 0.46
N ILE A 249 -3.03 10.65 1.09
CA ILE A 249 -3.08 12.10 0.87
C ILE A 249 -1.83 12.57 0.13
N SER A 250 -2.05 13.34 -0.93
CA SER A 250 -1.02 13.96 -1.77
C SER A 250 -1.11 15.49 -1.74
N PRO A 251 0.03 16.22 -1.78
CA PRO A 251 0.01 17.67 -1.98
C PRO A 251 -0.57 18.01 -3.35
N GLN A 252 -1.81 18.51 -3.38
CA GLN A 252 -2.47 18.96 -4.60
C GLN A 252 -2.78 20.46 -4.53
N SER A 253 -2.51 21.21 -5.60
CA SER A 253 -2.76 22.64 -5.67
C SER A 253 -4.25 22.92 -5.52
N GLY A 254 -4.63 23.74 -4.54
CA GLY A 254 -6.03 24.17 -4.37
C GLY A 254 -6.48 25.23 -5.38
N ASN A 255 -5.55 25.77 -6.18
CA ASN A 255 -5.83 26.74 -7.21
C ASN A 255 -5.84 26.04 -8.58
N GLY A 256 -7.03 25.69 -9.06
CA GLY A 256 -7.25 25.17 -10.41
C GLY A 256 -6.78 23.74 -10.69
N PHE A 257 -6.32 22.98 -9.69
CA PHE A 257 -6.02 21.55 -9.81
C PHE A 257 -6.97 20.69 -8.96
N ASN A 258 -6.90 20.74 -7.63
CA ASN A 258 -7.86 20.11 -6.72
C ASN A 258 -8.97 21.10 -6.34
N GLN A 259 -9.76 21.48 -7.34
CA GLN A 259 -10.84 22.46 -7.23
C GLN A 259 -11.99 22.04 -8.15
N SER A 260 -13.24 22.19 -7.70
CA SER A 260 -14.40 21.86 -8.52
C SER A 260 -14.36 22.53 -9.89
N GLY A 261 -14.63 21.74 -10.93
CA GLY A 261 -14.59 22.17 -12.34
C GLY A 261 -13.20 22.24 -12.95
N SER A 262 -12.14 21.86 -12.23
CA SER A 262 -10.82 21.63 -12.84
C SER A 262 -10.82 20.36 -13.71
N ALA A 263 -9.84 20.25 -14.61
CA ALA A 263 -9.66 19.05 -15.42
C ALA A 263 -9.48 17.79 -14.54
N TRP A 264 -8.65 17.88 -13.49
CA TRP A 264 -8.37 16.76 -12.59
C TRP A 264 -9.64 16.29 -11.87
N ASN A 265 -10.36 17.22 -11.24
CA ASN A 265 -11.59 16.88 -10.51
C ASN A 265 -12.68 16.34 -11.45
N THR A 266 -12.80 16.89 -12.67
CA THR A 266 -13.73 16.36 -13.69
C THR A 266 -13.36 14.95 -14.11
N GLY A 267 -12.06 14.63 -14.24
CA GLY A 267 -11.59 13.28 -14.51
C GLY A 267 -11.92 12.30 -13.39
N GLU A 268 -11.68 12.70 -12.13
CA GLU A 268 -12.05 11.91 -10.95
C GLU A 268 -13.56 11.65 -10.88
N ASP A 269 -14.38 12.68 -11.13
CA ASP A 269 -15.85 12.56 -11.15
C ASP A 269 -16.31 11.55 -12.22
N LYS A 270 -15.64 11.50 -13.38
CA LYS A 270 -15.95 10.52 -14.43
C LYS A 270 -15.60 9.09 -14.03
N VAL A 271 -14.40 8.88 -13.49
CA VAL A 271 -13.99 7.56 -12.99
C VAL A 271 -14.94 7.07 -11.89
N GLN A 272 -15.31 7.95 -10.96
CA GLN A 272 -16.28 7.65 -9.92
C GLN A 272 -17.66 7.30 -10.50
N ALA A 273 -18.15 8.09 -11.47
CA ALA A 273 -19.43 7.81 -12.13
C ALA A 273 -19.44 6.46 -12.84
N TRP A 274 -18.34 6.06 -13.51
CA TRP A 274 -18.21 4.74 -14.10
C TRP A 274 -18.30 3.63 -13.05
N GLY A 275 -17.63 3.81 -11.92
CA GLY A 275 -17.66 2.85 -10.80
C GLY A 275 -19.05 2.71 -10.19
N TYR A 276 -19.73 3.81 -9.91
CA TYR A 276 -21.08 3.80 -9.32
C TYR A 276 -22.17 3.25 -10.23
N ASN A 277 -21.96 3.25 -11.54
CA ASN A 277 -22.90 2.68 -12.50
C ASN A 277 -22.80 1.15 -12.63
N ILE A 278 -21.89 0.49 -11.89
CA ILE A 278 -21.78 -0.97 -11.88
C ILE A 278 -22.95 -1.57 -11.10
N SER A 279 -23.78 -2.33 -11.79
CA SER A 279 -24.92 -3.06 -11.22
C SER A 279 -24.80 -4.57 -11.33
N ARG A 280 -24.06 -5.07 -12.34
CA ARG A 280 -23.84 -6.51 -12.57
C ARG A 280 -22.72 -7.02 -11.68
N SER A 281 -22.92 -8.17 -11.05
CA SER A 281 -21.90 -8.82 -10.22
C SER A 281 -20.68 -9.34 -11.00
N THR A 282 -20.78 -9.41 -12.33
CA THR A 282 -19.69 -9.82 -13.24
C THR A 282 -18.82 -8.67 -13.71
N ASP A 283 -19.19 -7.44 -13.33
CA ASP A 283 -18.54 -6.22 -13.81
C ASP A 283 -17.72 -5.62 -12.67
N THR A 284 -16.53 -5.12 -12.98
CA THR A 284 -15.64 -4.50 -11.98
C THR A 284 -14.81 -3.42 -12.66
N LEU A 285 -14.70 -2.26 -11.99
CA LEU A 285 -13.80 -1.19 -12.39
C LEU A 285 -12.62 -1.16 -11.41
N TYR A 286 -11.44 -1.47 -11.91
CA TYR A 286 -10.18 -1.39 -11.17
C TYR A 286 -9.54 -0.03 -11.43
N VAL A 287 -9.11 0.65 -10.37
CA VAL A 287 -8.56 2.00 -10.43
C VAL A 287 -7.24 2.03 -9.68
N VAL A 288 -6.19 2.51 -10.34
CA VAL A 288 -4.91 2.85 -9.73
C VAL A 288 -4.71 4.34 -9.88
N LYS A 289 -4.55 5.07 -8.77
CA LYS A 289 -4.37 6.53 -8.78
C LYS A 289 -3.10 6.91 -8.02
N GLY A 290 -2.36 7.87 -8.54
CA GLY A 290 -1.13 8.32 -7.91
C GLY A 290 -0.69 9.71 -8.35
N GLY A 291 0.36 10.19 -7.68
CA GLY A 291 1.15 11.34 -8.12
C GLY A 291 2.56 10.85 -8.41
N THR A 292 3.17 11.33 -9.50
CA THR A 292 4.53 10.94 -9.87
C THR A 292 5.51 11.31 -8.77
N ILE A 293 6.28 10.33 -8.30
CA ILE A 293 7.37 10.50 -7.34
C ILE A 293 8.61 9.78 -7.85
N GLY A 294 9.78 10.42 -7.73
CA GLY A 294 11.00 9.95 -8.38
C GLY A 294 11.93 11.10 -8.76
N GLU A 295 13.12 10.75 -9.21
CA GLU A 295 14.05 11.74 -9.78
C GLU A 295 13.43 12.37 -11.02
N GLY A 296 13.49 13.70 -11.14
CA GLY A 296 12.87 14.44 -12.24
C GLY A 296 11.33 14.49 -12.21
N MET A 297 10.66 13.74 -11.33
CA MET A 297 9.20 13.57 -11.29
C MET A 297 8.47 14.40 -10.22
N ILE A 298 9.23 15.11 -9.38
CA ILE A 298 8.71 15.97 -8.31
C ILE A 298 9.06 17.44 -8.58
N LYS A 299 8.22 18.38 -8.13
CA LYS A 299 8.49 19.82 -8.22
C LYS A 299 8.97 20.45 -6.91
N GLY A 300 9.07 19.66 -5.84
CA GLY A 300 9.57 20.09 -4.54
C GLY A 300 9.05 19.22 -3.41
N TYR A 301 9.12 19.76 -2.20
CA TYR A 301 8.63 19.13 -0.99
C TYR A 301 7.83 20.14 -0.17
N ILE A 302 6.80 19.66 0.54
CA ILE A 302 6.20 20.40 1.66
C ILE A 302 6.96 20.08 2.96
N LYS A 303 6.43 20.49 4.12
CA LYS A 303 7.00 20.14 5.42
C LYS A 303 7.12 18.62 5.56
N ASN A 304 8.02 18.19 6.46
CA ASN A 304 8.32 16.78 6.68
C ASN A 304 8.82 16.08 5.40
N GLU A 305 9.36 16.80 4.41
CA GLU A 305 9.92 16.20 3.18
C GLU A 305 8.93 15.35 2.40
N ILE A 306 7.63 15.69 2.45
CA ILE A 306 6.61 15.02 1.66
C ILE A 306 6.70 15.57 0.23
N ALA A 307 6.92 14.67 -0.73
CA ALA A 307 7.12 15.03 -2.13
C ALA A 307 5.88 15.68 -2.74
N ILE A 308 6.11 16.66 -3.62
CA ILE A 308 5.09 17.30 -4.44
C ILE A 308 5.20 16.77 -5.87
N PRO A 309 4.21 16.00 -6.36
CA PRO A 309 4.22 15.45 -7.71
C PRO A 309 4.24 16.54 -8.81
N LYS A 310 4.94 16.26 -9.92
CA LYS A 310 4.81 17.04 -11.17
C LYS A 310 3.55 16.67 -11.95
N TYR A 311 3.17 15.40 -11.92
CA TYR A 311 1.99 14.89 -12.62
C TYR A 311 1.17 14.02 -11.67
N PHE A 312 -0.12 13.90 -11.98
CA PHE A 312 -0.99 12.91 -11.39
C PHE A 312 -1.55 12.00 -12.46
N PHE A 313 -1.83 10.76 -12.08
CA PHE A 313 -2.30 9.75 -13.01
C PHE A 313 -3.41 8.90 -12.45
N MET A 314 -4.18 8.32 -13.36
CA MET A 314 -5.13 7.24 -13.10
C MET A 314 -4.96 6.16 -14.17
N ALA A 315 -4.68 4.92 -13.80
CA ALA A 315 -4.86 3.76 -14.66
C ALA A 315 -6.22 3.13 -14.33
N VAL A 316 -7.06 2.93 -15.34
CA VAL A 316 -8.43 2.44 -15.14
C VAL A 316 -8.66 1.24 -16.05
N LEU A 317 -9.05 0.11 -15.46
CA LEU A 317 -9.40 -1.13 -16.16
C LEU A 317 -10.84 -1.49 -15.83
N PHE A 318 -11.67 -1.66 -16.85
CA PHE A 318 -13.02 -2.17 -16.70
C PHE A 318 -13.10 -3.59 -17.23
N ARG A 319 -13.60 -4.51 -16.40
CA ARG A 319 -13.91 -5.89 -16.76
C ARG A 319 -15.43 -6.06 -16.81
N SER A 320 -15.95 -6.67 -17.89
CA SER A 320 -17.31 -7.18 -17.96
C SER A 320 -17.31 -8.60 -18.49
N GLY A 321 -17.49 -9.57 -17.57
CA GLY A 321 -17.25 -10.98 -17.88
C GLY A 321 -15.79 -11.21 -18.29
N ASP A 322 -15.59 -11.67 -19.54
CA ASP A 322 -14.27 -11.92 -20.12
C ASP A 322 -13.76 -10.77 -21.00
N ASN A 323 -14.54 -9.69 -21.13
CA ASN A 323 -14.15 -8.51 -21.90
C ASN A 323 -13.47 -7.47 -21.02
N TYR A 324 -12.42 -6.86 -21.55
CA TYR A 324 -11.62 -5.85 -20.88
C TYR A 324 -11.50 -4.61 -21.75
N LYS A 325 -11.50 -3.44 -21.10
CA LYS A 325 -11.09 -2.17 -21.70
C LYS A 325 -10.32 -1.37 -20.67
N ALA A 326 -9.31 -0.64 -21.10
CA ALA A 326 -8.52 0.20 -20.22
C ALA A 326 -8.39 1.63 -20.76
N ILE A 327 -8.08 2.55 -19.86
CA ILE A 327 -7.74 3.93 -20.19
C ILE A 327 -6.84 4.54 -19.11
N GLY A 328 -5.81 5.25 -19.54
CA GLY A 328 -4.91 6.01 -18.68
C GLY A 328 -5.24 7.50 -18.69
N PHE A 329 -5.03 8.16 -17.56
CA PHE A 329 -4.96 9.62 -17.43
C PHE A 329 -3.57 10.00 -16.95
N TYR A 330 -2.95 11.02 -17.57
CA TYR A 330 -1.67 11.59 -17.13
C TYR A 330 -1.71 13.11 -17.25
N MET A 331 -1.85 13.80 -16.11
CA MET A 331 -2.17 15.22 -16.05
C MET A 331 -1.09 16.02 -15.32
N PRO A 332 -0.63 17.16 -15.87
CA PRO A 332 0.31 18.04 -15.18
C PRO A 332 -0.33 18.68 -13.95
N HIS A 333 0.43 18.74 -12.87
CA HIS A 333 0.01 19.32 -11.59
C HIS A 333 0.07 20.86 -11.64
N GLU A 334 -0.81 21.45 -12.44
CA GLU A 334 -0.86 22.89 -12.78
C GLU A 334 -2.30 23.43 -12.72
N ASN A 335 -2.47 24.75 -12.79
CA ASN A 335 -3.80 25.34 -12.93
C ASN A 335 -4.26 25.25 -14.39
N LEU A 336 -5.22 24.36 -14.65
CA LEU A 336 -5.77 24.11 -15.99
C LEU A 336 -7.24 24.55 -16.10
N LYS A 337 -7.85 24.99 -15.00
CA LYS A 337 -9.30 25.14 -14.86
C LYS A 337 -9.88 26.22 -15.78
N ASP A 338 -9.21 27.36 -15.87
CA ASP A 338 -9.71 28.51 -16.62
C ASP A 338 -9.15 28.59 -18.05
N ASP A 339 -8.30 27.63 -18.44
CA ASP A 339 -7.76 27.51 -19.79
C ASP A 339 -8.73 26.68 -20.66
N PRO A 340 -9.44 27.29 -21.63
CA PRO A 340 -10.45 26.60 -22.43
C PRO A 340 -9.85 25.46 -23.26
N ASP A 341 -8.56 25.53 -23.59
CA ASP A 341 -7.85 24.53 -24.36
C ASP A 341 -7.25 23.43 -23.48
N LYS A 342 -7.30 23.54 -22.15
CA LYS A 342 -6.68 22.58 -21.23
C LYS A 342 -7.60 22.04 -20.14
N LYS A 343 -8.80 22.62 -19.98
CA LYS A 343 -9.75 22.21 -18.93
C LYS A 343 -10.47 20.88 -19.18
N ASP A 344 -10.44 20.36 -20.42
CA ASP A 344 -11.07 19.07 -20.74
C ASP A 344 -10.18 17.90 -20.31
N PRO A 345 -10.62 17.02 -19.39
CA PRO A 345 -9.84 15.85 -18.98
C PRO A 345 -9.49 14.92 -20.13
N LYS A 346 -10.25 14.91 -21.24
CA LYS A 346 -9.98 14.04 -22.41
C LYS A 346 -8.64 14.32 -23.08
N LYS A 347 -8.06 15.51 -22.85
CA LYS A 347 -6.75 15.88 -23.40
C LYS A 347 -5.57 15.17 -22.75
N TYR A 348 -5.81 14.54 -21.61
CA TYR A 348 -4.79 13.87 -20.81
C TYR A 348 -4.93 12.35 -20.83
N LEU A 349 -5.68 11.83 -21.82
CA LEU A 349 -5.91 10.40 -21.99
C LEU A 349 -4.75 9.75 -22.75
N MET A 350 -4.43 8.52 -22.37
CA MET A 350 -3.44 7.69 -23.04
C MET A 350 -3.74 6.20 -22.85
N SER A 351 -3.01 5.36 -23.57
CA SER A 351 -3.02 3.91 -23.34
C SER A 351 -2.32 3.58 -22.02
N ILE A 352 -2.49 2.36 -21.51
CA ILE A 352 -1.79 1.95 -20.30
C ILE A 352 -0.29 1.85 -20.57
N ASP A 353 0.14 1.23 -21.69
CA ASP A 353 1.56 1.20 -22.10
C ASP A 353 2.24 2.58 -22.06
N ALA A 354 1.56 3.61 -22.56
CA ALA A 354 2.09 4.98 -22.55
C ALA A 354 2.17 5.53 -21.13
N LEU A 355 1.19 5.22 -20.28
CA LEU A 355 1.21 5.62 -18.87
C LEU A 355 2.32 4.91 -18.10
N GLU A 356 2.63 3.64 -18.41
CA GLU A 356 3.76 2.92 -17.84
C GLU A 356 5.09 3.57 -18.21
N GLN A 357 5.25 4.01 -19.46
CA GLN A 357 6.44 4.73 -19.90
C GLN A 357 6.63 6.04 -19.13
N GLU A 358 5.56 6.77 -18.85
CA GLU A 358 5.60 8.04 -18.12
C GLU A 358 5.81 7.88 -16.61
N THR A 359 5.36 6.76 -16.03
CA THR A 359 5.36 6.56 -14.57
C THR A 359 6.42 5.58 -14.08
N GLY A 360 6.90 4.67 -14.95
CA GLY A 360 7.74 3.54 -14.59
C GLY A 360 7.04 2.52 -13.68
N ILE A 361 5.70 2.49 -13.70
CA ILE A 361 4.86 1.55 -12.97
C ILE A 361 4.28 0.59 -14.00
N ASP A 362 4.36 -0.70 -13.71
CA ASP A 362 3.76 -1.79 -14.50
C ASP A 362 2.36 -2.05 -13.94
N PHE A 363 1.34 -1.60 -14.66
CA PHE A 363 -0.07 -1.65 -14.22
C PHE A 363 -0.70 -2.96 -14.65
N PHE A 364 -1.72 -3.42 -13.92
CA PHE A 364 -2.52 -4.60 -14.26
C PHE A 364 -1.75 -5.90 -14.62
N HIS A 365 -0.45 -5.98 -14.27
CA HIS A 365 0.47 -7.11 -14.46
C HIS A 365 0.01 -8.48 -13.96
N ASN A 366 -1.05 -8.49 -13.15
CA ASN A 366 -1.69 -9.71 -12.67
C ASN A 366 -2.71 -10.27 -13.68
N LEU A 367 -2.95 -9.59 -14.80
CA LEU A 367 -3.67 -10.16 -15.94
C LEU A 367 -2.83 -11.25 -16.63
N PRO A 368 -3.46 -12.20 -17.33
CA PRO A 368 -2.72 -13.04 -18.27
C PRO A 368 -2.05 -12.17 -19.34
N ASP A 369 -0.78 -12.46 -19.64
CA ASP A 369 0.06 -11.64 -20.53
C ASP A 369 -0.63 -11.31 -21.86
N ASN A 370 -1.37 -12.26 -22.45
CA ASN A 370 -2.06 -12.00 -23.72
C ASN A 370 -3.21 -10.99 -23.59
N ILE A 371 -3.89 -10.96 -22.44
CA ILE A 371 -4.95 -10.00 -22.13
C ILE A 371 -4.35 -8.65 -21.82
N GLU A 372 -3.34 -8.61 -20.94
CA GLU A 372 -2.56 -7.42 -20.57
C GLU A 372 -2.03 -6.71 -21.82
N ASN A 373 -1.18 -7.38 -22.61
CA ASN A 373 -0.60 -6.83 -23.84
C ASN A 373 -1.66 -6.29 -24.83
N THR A 374 -2.86 -6.89 -24.85
CA THR A 374 -3.94 -6.43 -25.74
C THR A 374 -4.67 -5.22 -25.18
N VAL A 375 -5.02 -5.24 -23.90
CA VAL A 375 -5.84 -4.18 -23.28
C VAL A 375 -5.04 -2.91 -23.00
N GLU A 376 -3.73 -3.04 -22.84
CA GLU A 376 -2.86 -1.93 -22.46
C GLU A 376 -2.29 -1.15 -23.64
N ALA A 377 -2.16 -1.80 -24.80
CA ALA A 377 -1.59 -1.22 -26.02
C ALA A 377 -2.37 -0.02 -26.57
N THR A 378 -3.69 0.00 -26.40
CA THR A 378 -4.56 1.05 -26.95
C THR A 378 -5.69 1.42 -26.01
N TYR A 379 -6.32 2.57 -26.25
CA TYR A 379 -7.56 2.96 -25.60
C TYR A 379 -8.53 3.51 -26.64
N ASN A 380 -9.83 3.36 -26.40
CA ASN A 380 -10.88 3.98 -27.20
C ASN A 380 -11.76 4.85 -26.30
N VAL A 381 -11.68 6.16 -26.49
CA VAL A 381 -12.45 7.14 -25.70
C VAL A 381 -13.96 6.91 -25.75
N ASN A 382 -14.47 6.36 -26.86
CA ASN A 382 -15.91 6.14 -27.06
C ASN A 382 -16.45 4.92 -26.30
N ASP A 383 -15.57 4.05 -25.80
CA ASP A 383 -15.99 2.94 -24.96
C ASP A 383 -16.40 3.41 -23.55
N TRP A 384 -16.10 4.67 -23.21
CA TRP A 384 -16.34 5.26 -21.90
C TRP A 384 -17.46 6.32 -21.95
N GLN A 385 -18.31 6.35 -20.92
CA GLN A 385 -19.44 7.28 -20.84
C GLN A 385 -18.97 8.66 -20.33
N TRP A 386 -18.88 9.64 -21.22
CA TRP A 386 -18.29 10.96 -20.96
C TRP A 386 -19.27 12.07 -20.59
#